data_AF-K1QTX8-F1
#
_entry.id   AF-K1QTX8-F1
#
_cell.length_a   1.000
_cell.length_b   1.000
_cell.length_c   1.000
_cell.angle_alpha   90.00
_cell.angle_beta   90.00
_cell.angle_gamma   90.00
#
_symmetry.space_group_name_H-M   'P 1'
#
loop_
_entity.id
_entity.type
_entity.pdbx_description
1 polymer ?
#
loop_
_entity_poly.entity_id
_entity_poly.type
_entity_poly.pdbx_seq_one_letter_code
_entity_poly.pdbx_strand_id
1 'polypeptide(L)'
;MNLACEKHTWQTSEKYPSSKAVDGLCGNLSESGGQCAVSLESNADVTWLVDLANSDLAGTFLGFSVYVSNTTVKEDGYLCYHDTTYTPSTIPSSLTIECTMPGRYVIYFNTREGNLSTKPGYSTKAQINLCEVEVYDVNNGFTRRLLGFSVAVSNTTDYNHGVICYHERKYNKYTIPSTVDFFCSAVGRYVIFYNERRPGISYPEDYSQYAFVDLCEIEVYGCPIPQYGFEQPACTLPCAALCKYGINNGYTAVFLGFSLYISNSTNRLDGILCHHDTNYTRETIPDHVTIDCPYHGQYVIFYNERLPGVTYPSGYSNLAYGDLCEVEVYGGKSVFI
;
A
#
# COMPACT_ATOMS: atom_id res chain seq x y z
N MET A 1 -8.86 8.73 -7.22
CA MET A 1 -9.71 7.64 -6.69
C MET A 1 -9.22 6.32 -7.24
N ASN A 2 -8.99 5.31 -6.38
CA ASN A 2 -8.67 3.95 -6.85
C ASN A 2 -9.94 3.34 -7.48
N LEU A 3 -9.91 3.15 -8.79
CA LEU A 3 -11.02 2.62 -9.59
C LEU A 3 -11.17 1.11 -9.49
N ALA A 4 -10.12 0.40 -9.08
CA ALA A 4 -10.10 -1.06 -9.01
C ALA A 4 -10.67 -1.59 -7.70
N CYS A 5 -10.65 -0.80 -6.63
CA CYS A 5 -11.16 -1.17 -5.32
C CYS A 5 -12.60 -1.73 -5.36
N GLU A 6 -12.78 -2.90 -4.73
CA GLU A 6 -13.99 -3.73 -4.69
C GLU A 6 -14.59 -4.10 -6.06
N LYS A 7 -13.83 -3.95 -7.15
CA LYS A 7 -14.28 -4.33 -8.49
C LYS A 7 -14.27 -5.83 -8.70
N HIS A 8 -15.03 -6.24 -9.70
CA HIS A 8 -15.04 -7.63 -10.11
C HIS A 8 -13.69 -7.98 -10.73
N THR A 9 -13.08 -9.04 -10.20
CA THR A 9 -11.80 -9.56 -10.64
C THR A 9 -11.94 -10.98 -11.15
N TRP A 10 -10.97 -11.40 -11.94
CA TRP A 10 -10.81 -12.79 -12.35
C TRP A 10 -9.32 -13.11 -12.51
N GLN A 11 -8.94 -14.37 -12.24
CA GLN A 11 -7.60 -14.86 -12.54
C GLN A 11 -7.62 -16.31 -13.04
N THR A 12 -6.57 -16.72 -13.75
CA THR A 12 -6.48 -18.02 -14.44
C THR A 12 -6.61 -19.23 -13.51
N SER A 13 -6.05 -19.15 -12.30
CA SER A 13 -6.12 -20.19 -11.27
C SER A 13 -6.10 -19.53 -9.89
N GLU A 14 -6.86 -20.06 -8.92
CA GLU A 14 -6.96 -19.47 -7.58
C GLU A 14 -6.32 -20.38 -6.52
N LYS A 15 -5.20 -19.95 -5.97
CA LYS A 15 -4.71 -20.40 -4.66
C LYS A 15 -5.32 -19.52 -3.56
N TYR A 16 -5.34 -18.20 -3.78
CA TYR A 16 -6.13 -17.23 -3.04
C TYR A 16 -6.98 -16.39 -4.01
N PRO A 17 -8.18 -15.91 -3.58
CA PRO A 17 -9.13 -15.24 -4.47
C PRO A 17 -8.57 -14.00 -5.15
N SER A 18 -8.92 -13.81 -6.42
CA SER A 18 -8.49 -12.65 -7.22
C SER A 18 -8.89 -11.28 -6.65
N SER A 19 -9.97 -11.23 -5.87
CA SER A 19 -10.51 -9.99 -5.30
C SER A 19 -9.62 -9.41 -4.19
N LYS A 20 -8.66 -10.18 -3.68
CA LYS A 20 -7.72 -9.73 -2.65
C LYS A 20 -6.81 -8.60 -3.13
N ALA A 21 -6.43 -8.61 -4.40
CA ALA A 21 -5.64 -7.54 -4.99
C ALA A 21 -6.38 -6.20 -5.14
N VAL A 22 -7.67 -6.12 -4.78
CA VAL A 22 -8.49 -4.91 -4.88
C VAL A 22 -9.40 -4.73 -3.67
N ASP A 23 -9.10 -5.38 -2.54
CA ASP A 23 -9.92 -5.25 -1.33
C ASP A 23 -9.53 -4.03 -0.48
N GLY A 24 -8.48 -3.30 -0.89
CA GLY A 24 -8.00 -2.10 -0.20
C GLY A 24 -7.27 -2.41 1.10
N LEU A 25 -6.94 -3.68 1.37
CA LEU A 25 -6.16 -4.06 2.54
C LEU A 25 -4.68 -4.18 2.15
N CYS A 26 -3.85 -3.26 2.65
CA CYS A 26 -2.42 -3.22 2.32
C CYS A 26 -1.47 -3.49 3.50
N GLY A 27 -2.00 -3.83 4.69
CA GLY A 27 -1.21 -3.95 5.92
C GLY A 27 -0.46 -5.28 6.16
N ASN A 28 -0.65 -6.29 5.31
CA ASN A 28 0.11 -7.55 5.36
C ASN A 28 0.20 -8.19 3.97
N LEU A 29 1.18 -7.74 3.19
CA LEU A 29 1.44 -8.17 1.82
C LEU A 29 2.17 -9.52 1.71
N SER A 30 2.16 -10.33 2.77
CA SER A 30 2.69 -11.69 2.69
C SER A 30 1.67 -12.64 2.07
N GLU A 31 2.15 -13.64 1.33
CA GLU A 31 1.30 -14.70 0.76
C GLU A 31 0.38 -15.35 1.83
N SER A 32 0.89 -15.56 3.05
CA SER A 32 0.12 -16.09 4.18
C SER A 32 -0.72 -15.04 4.93
N GLY A 33 -0.52 -13.75 4.63
CA GLY A 33 -1.18 -12.61 5.27
C GLY A 33 -2.66 -12.47 4.92
N GLY A 34 -3.11 -13.16 3.86
CA GLY A 34 -4.51 -13.19 3.45
C GLY A 34 -4.98 -11.92 2.73
N GLN A 35 -4.05 -11.08 2.28
CA GLN A 35 -4.31 -9.84 1.54
C GLN A 35 -3.78 -9.89 0.10
N CYS A 36 -3.21 -11.02 -0.36
CA CYS A 36 -2.76 -11.14 -1.74
C CYS A 36 -3.66 -12.08 -2.56
N ALA A 37 -3.92 -11.70 -3.81
CA ALA A 37 -4.42 -12.58 -4.84
C ALA A 37 -3.26 -13.45 -5.34
N VAL A 38 -3.40 -14.77 -5.27
CA VAL A 38 -2.30 -15.70 -5.56
C VAL A 38 -2.80 -16.79 -6.47
N SER A 39 -2.06 -17.03 -7.55
CA SER A 39 -2.33 -18.10 -8.50
C SER A 39 -1.61 -19.40 -8.12
N LEU A 40 -2.07 -20.53 -8.65
CA LEU A 40 -1.23 -21.72 -8.73
C LEU A 40 -0.18 -21.53 -9.84
N GLU A 41 1.01 -22.07 -9.65
CA GLU A 41 2.10 -21.99 -10.61
C GLU A 41 1.71 -22.57 -11.99
N SER A 42 2.05 -21.85 -13.06
CA SER A 42 1.75 -22.25 -14.44
C SER A 42 3.02 -22.44 -15.28
N ASN A 43 3.02 -23.49 -16.10
CA ASN A 43 4.11 -23.76 -17.06
C ASN A 43 3.99 -22.97 -18.37
N ALA A 44 2.95 -22.15 -18.53
CA ALA A 44 2.70 -21.41 -19.77
C ALA A 44 2.46 -19.94 -19.48
N ASP A 45 1.38 -19.62 -18.77
CA ASP A 45 1.03 -18.25 -18.46
C ASP A 45 0.06 -18.15 -17.28
N VAL A 46 0.01 -16.95 -16.69
CA VAL A 46 -0.99 -16.55 -15.70
C VAL A 46 -1.53 -15.18 -16.12
N THR A 47 -2.84 -15.04 -16.00
CA THR A 47 -3.57 -13.79 -16.24
C THR A 47 -4.39 -13.44 -15.01
N TRP A 48 -4.33 -12.17 -14.62
CA TRP A 48 -5.25 -11.57 -13.66
C TRP A 48 -5.88 -10.34 -14.33
N LEU A 49 -7.16 -10.08 -14.09
CA LEU A 49 -7.84 -8.90 -14.61
C LEU A 49 -8.81 -8.31 -13.60
N VAL A 50 -9.03 -7.01 -13.74
CA VAL A 50 -10.08 -6.26 -13.06
C VAL A 50 -10.99 -5.58 -14.09
N ASP A 51 -12.30 -5.75 -13.91
CA ASP A 51 -13.32 -5.01 -14.67
C ASP A 51 -13.61 -3.69 -13.96
N LEU A 52 -13.11 -2.59 -14.52
CA LEU A 52 -13.34 -1.26 -13.94
C LEU A 52 -14.79 -0.79 -14.11
N ALA A 53 -15.58 -1.44 -14.99
CA ALA A 53 -16.85 -0.97 -15.51
C ALA A 53 -16.79 0.49 -16.03
N ASN A 54 -17.80 0.94 -16.78
CA ASN A 54 -17.87 2.34 -17.18
C ASN A 54 -18.18 3.19 -15.93
N SER A 55 -17.13 3.66 -15.26
CA SER A 55 -17.19 4.13 -13.88
C SER A 55 -17.34 5.65 -13.82
N ASP A 56 -18.58 6.11 -13.73
CA ASP A 56 -18.90 7.39 -13.10
C ASP A 56 -18.71 7.33 -11.56
N LEU A 57 -17.76 6.51 -11.06
CA LEU A 57 -17.50 6.32 -9.63
C LEU A 57 -17.14 7.64 -8.95
N ALA A 58 -16.41 8.52 -9.63
CA ALA A 58 -16.01 9.79 -9.04
C ALA A 58 -17.23 10.63 -8.64
N GLY A 59 -18.30 10.58 -9.46
CA GLY A 59 -19.58 11.20 -9.17
C GLY A 59 -20.30 10.60 -7.97
N THR A 60 -19.97 9.37 -7.57
CA THR A 60 -20.56 8.70 -6.41
C THR A 60 -20.07 9.28 -5.09
N PHE A 61 -18.85 9.81 -5.05
CA PHE A 61 -18.30 10.44 -3.84
C PHE A 61 -18.67 11.92 -3.71
N LEU A 62 -19.08 12.59 -4.78
CA LEU A 62 -19.35 14.02 -4.72
C LEU A 62 -20.49 14.38 -3.75
N GLY A 63 -20.31 15.51 -3.05
CA GLY A 63 -21.29 16.06 -2.12
C GLY A 63 -21.35 15.38 -0.76
N PHE A 64 -20.37 14.52 -0.44
CA PHE A 64 -20.32 13.82 0.83
C PHE A 64 -20.06 14.76 2.00
N SER A 65 -20.39 14.28 3.20
CA SER A 65 -20.12 14.94 4.47
C SER A 65 -19.49 13.96 5.44
N VAL A 66 -18.66 14.48 6.34
CA VAL A 66 -18.12 13.72 7.46
C VAL A 66 -18.53 14.41 8.76
N TYR A 67 -19.13 13.64 9.66
CA TYR A 67 -19.55 14.08 10.98
C TYR A 67 -18.77 13.34 12.06
N VAL A 68 -18.57 14.01 13.19
CA VAL A 68 -18.10 13.38 14.44
C VAL A 68 -19.20 13.52 15.49
N SER A 69 -19.64 12.40 16.04
CA SER A 69 -20.77 12.33 16.98
C SER A 69 -20.45 11.46 18.20
N ASN A 70 -21.15 11.70 19.31
CA ASN A 70 -21.14 10.81 20.47
C ASN A 70 -22.21 9.70 20.40
N THR A 71 -23.06 9.76 19.38
CA THR A 71 -24.09 8.76 19.08
C THR A 71 -23.90 8.26 17.64
N THR A 72 -24.66 7.24 17.24
CA THR A 72 -24.68 6.75 15.85
C THR A 72 -25.55 7.60 14.92
N VAL A 73 -26.10 8.72 15.42
CA VAL A 73 -26.98 9.64 14.66
C VAL A 73 -26.16 10.86 14.24
N LYS A 74 -26.17 11.18 12.93
CA LYS A 74 -25.34 12.27 12.39
C LYS A 74 -25.81 13.65 12.86
N GLU A 75 -27.11 13.82 13.05
CA GLU A 75 -27.75 15.06 13.49
C GLU A 75 -27.36 15.47 14.91
N ASP A 76 -26.93 14.50 15.74
CA ASP A 76 -26.43 14.76 17.09
C ASP A 76 -24.96 15.21 17.09
N GLY A 77 -24.29 15.10 15.95
CA GLY A 77 -22.86 15.31 15.80
C GLY A 77 -22.48 16.69 15.25
N TYR A 78 -21.17 16.91 15.17
CA TYR A 78 -20.56 18.05 14.53
C TYR A 78 -20.18 17.71 13.09
N LEU A 79 -20.55 18.57 12.14
CA LEU A 79 -20.10 18.48 10.75
C LEU A 79 -18.64 18.91 10.66
N CYS A 80 -17.74 17.96 10.38
CA CYS A 80 -16.31 18.21 10.22
C CYS A 80 -15.98 18.69 8.80
N TYR A 81 -16.65 18.12 7.80
CA TYR A 81 -16.36 18.40 6.40
C TYR A 81 -17.61 18.20 5.54
N HIS A 82 -17.78 19.05 4.53
CA HIS A 82 -18.79 18.88 3.49
C HIS A 82 -18.18 19.24 2.13
N ASP A 83 -18.15 18.27 1.22
CA ASP A 83 -17.72 18.51 -0.15
C ASP A 83 -18.75 19.37 -0.88
N THR A 84 -18.30 20.53 -1.33
CA THR A 84 -19.08 21.43 -2.18
C THR A 84 -18.36 21.80 -3.47
N THR A 85 -17.10 21.39 -3.63
CA THR A 85 -16.17 21.94 -4.61
C THR A 85 -15.65 20.90 -5.59
N TYR A 86 -15.63 19.63 -5.24
CA TYR A 86 -15.07 18.62 -6.12
C TYR A 86 -15.98 18.34 -7.32
N THR A 87 -15.31 17.95 -8.40
CA THR A 87 -15.91 17.45 -9.64
C THR A 87 -15.36 16.04 -9.89
N PRO A 88 -15.95 15.27 -10.83
CA PRO A 88 -15.45 13.94 -11.14
C PRO A 88 -13.96 13.87 -11.52
N SER A 89 -13.40 14.96 -12.03
CA SER A 89 -11.98 15.03 -12.42
C SER A 89 -11.06 15.61 -11.35
N THR A 90 -11.58 16.20 -10.28
CA THR A 90 -10.77 16.91 -9.27
C THR A 90 -10.83 16.26 -7.89
N ILE A 91 -11.73 15.30 -7.66
CA ILE A 91 -11.77 14.56 -6.39
C ILE A 91 -10.52 13.65 -6.26
N PRO A 92 -9.71 13.79 -5.20
CA PRO A 92 -8.48 13.02 -5.04
C PRO A 92 -8.74 11.54 -4.73
N SER A 93 -7.71 10.70 -4.79
CA SER A 93 -7.77 9.28 -4.37
C SER A 93 -7.84 9.08 -2.88
N SER A 94 -7.12 9.91 -2.13
CA SER A 94 -7.14 9.95 -0.68
C SER A 94 -7.41 11.39 -0.25
N LEU A 95 -8.12 11.56 0.86
CA LEU A 95 -8.41 12.87 1.43
C LEU A 95 -8.26 12.82 2.94
N THR A 96 -7.31 13.59 3.47
CA THR A 96 -7.20 13.83 4.91
C THR A 96 -8.18 14.93 5.33
N ILE A 97 -9.04 14.61 6.29
CA ILE A 97 -10.02 15.55 6.85
C ILE A 97 -9.67 15.81 8.30
N GLU A 98 -9.25 17.04 8.58
CA GLU A 98 -8.98 17.49 9.95
C GLU A 98 -10.30 17.80 10.67
N CYS A 99 -10.53 17.17 11.83
CA CYS A 99 -11.65 17.50 12.70
C CYS A 99 -11.19 17.65 14.14
N THR A 100 -11.47 18.81 14.74
CA THR A 100 -11.04 19.15 16.10
C THR A 100 -12.05 18.79 17.18
N MET A 101 -13.25 18.36 16.79
CA MET A 101 -14.33 18.06 17.71
C MET A 101 -14.21 16.63 18.26
N PRO A 102 -14.28 16.43 19.58
CA PRO A 102 -14.26 15.10 20.15
C PRO A 102 -15.57 14.36 19.87
N GLY A 103 -15.48 13.07 19.59
CA GLY A 103 -16.64 12.19 19.47
C GLY A 103 -16.25 10.72 19.50
N ARG A 104 -17.25 9.86 19.66
CA ARG A 104 -17.09 8.40 19.68
C ARG A 104 -17.22 7.78 18.28
N TYR A 105 -17.94 8.43 17.38
CA TYR A 105 -18.27 7.91 16.05
C TYR A 105 -17.85 8.93 14.99
N VAL A 106 -17.15 8.46 13.96
CA VAL A 106 -16.98 9.17 12.69
C VAL A 106 -18.02 8.65 11.72
N ILE A 107 -18.82 9.53 11.12
CA ILE A 107 -19.94 9.18 10.25
C ILE A 107 -19.71 9.81 8.88
N TYR A 108 -19.43 8.97 7.88
CA TYR A 108 -19.51 9.35 6.49
C TYR A 108 -20.98 9.37 6.06
N PHE A 109 -21.41 10.46 5.44
CA PHE A 109 -22.76 10.62 4.95
C PHE A 109 -22.76 11.10 3.51
N ASN A 110 -23.55 10.45 2.68
CA ASN A 110 -23.69 10.79 1.28
C ASN A 110 -25.15 10.67 0.87
N THR A 111 -25.68 11.69 0.20
CA THR A 111 -27.11 11.75 -0.16
C THR A 111 -27.32 12.22 -1.59
N ARG A 112 -28.42 11.78 -2.20
CA ARG A 112 -28.92 12.26 -3.49
C ARG A 112 -30.34 12.84 -3.39
N GLU A 113 -30.78 13.13 -2.16
CA GLU A 113 -32.07 13.77 -1.91
C GLU A 113 -32.16 15.16 -2.55
N GLY A 114 -33.40 15.61 -2.78
CA GLY A 114 -33.67 16.87 -3.46
C GLY A 114 -33.22 16.84 -4.93
N ASN A 115 -32.52 17.89 -5.35
CA ASN A 115 -32.02 18.03 -6.73
C ASN A 115 -30.60 17.47 -6.94
N LEU A 116 -29.99 16.86 -5.92
CA LEU A 116 -28.61 16.38 -5.97
C LEU A 116 -28.41 15.18 -6.91
N SER A 117 -29.41 14.31 -7.07
CA SER A 117 -29.41 13.21 -8.06
C SER A 117 -29.31 13.68 -9.52
N THR A 118 -29.69 14.93 -9.78
CA THR A 118 -29.64 15.57 -11.11
C THR A 118 -28.53 16.61 -11.23
N LYS A 119 -27.75 16.83 -10.17
CA LYS A 119 -26.68 17.82 -10.17
C LYS A 119 -25.57 17.38 -11.13
N PRO A 120 -25.08 18.25 -12.03
CA PRO A 120 -24.03 17.89 -12.96
C PRO A 120 -22.80 17.30 -12.26
N GLY A 121 -22.34 16.15 -12.77
CA GLY A 121 -21.19 15.42 -12.21
C GLY A 121 -21.52 14.46 -11.07
N TYR A 122 -22.66 14.62 -10.39
CA TYR A 122 -23.05 13.72 -9.31
C TYR A 122 -23.63 12.42 -9.90
N SER A 123 -23.43 11.30 -9.21
CA SER A 123 -24.12 10.06 -9.53
C SER A 123 -25.62 10.18 -9.25
N THR A 124 -26.44 9.44 -9.99
CA THR A 124 -27.91 9.42 -9.77
C THR A 124 -28.31 8.71 -8.48
N LYS A 125 -27.45 7.85 -7.94
CA LYS A 125 -27.65 7.10 -6.68
C LYS A 125 -26.55 7.43 -5.68
N ALA A 126 -26.92 7.61 -4.41
CA ALA A 126 -25.95 7.71 -3.33
C ALA A 126 -25.31 6.33 -3.11
N GLN A 127 -23.99 6.30 -2.92
CA GLN A 127 -23.24 5.08 -2.62
C GLN A 127 -22.20 5.37 -1.55
N ILE A 128 -21.82 4.34 -0.82
CA ILE A 128 -20.69 4.35 0.11
C ILE A 128 -19.71 3.33 -0.47
N ASN A 129 -18.75 3.82 -1.26
CA ASN A 129 -17.71 3.01 -1.91
C ASN A 129 -16.33 3.33 -1.28
N LEU A 130 -16.29 3.64 0.02
CA LEU A 130 -15.04 3.98 0.70
C LEU A 130 -14.16 2.72 0.79
N CYS A 131 -12.97 2.80 0.23
CA CYS A 131 -12.00 1.70 0.25
C CYS A 131 -11.32 1.57 1.61
N GLU A 132 -10.92 2.70 2.19
CA GLU A 132 -10.27 2.73 3.49
C GLU A 132 -10.64 3.99 4.26
N VAL A 133 -10.75 3.87 5.58
CA VAL A 133 -11.00 4.98 6.51
C VAL A 133 -10.07 4.85 7.69
N GLU A 134 -9.07 5.72 7.72
CA GLU A 134 -8.16 5.85 8.85
C GLU A 134 -8.62 6.97 9.77
N VAL A 135 -8.72 6.67 11.07
CA VAL A 135 -9.07 7.67 12.09
C VAL A 135 -7.89 7.85 13.02
N TYR A 136 -7.28 9.03 12.94
CA TYR A 136 -6.15 9.41 13.76
C TYR A 136 -6.64 10.22 14.98
N ASP A 137 -6.39 9.69 16.17
CA ASP A 137 -6.63 10.42 17.42
C ASP A 137 -5.31 10.61 18.18
N VAL A 138 -4.86 11.86 18.21
CA VAL A 138 -3.66 12.30 18.93
C VAL A 138 -3.75 12.07 20.45
N ASN A 139 -4.97 11.85 20.98
CA ASN A 139 -5.25 11.62 22.39
C ASN A 139 -5.51 10.15 22.74
N ASN A 140 -5.50 9.22 21.78
CA ASN A 140 -5.81 7.80 22.03
C ASN A 140 -4.73 7.09 22.90
N GLY A 141 -3.70 7.82 23.34
CA GLY A 141 -2.66 7.31 24.25
C GLY A 141 -1.70 6.31 23.61
N PHE A 142 -2.04 5.72 22.46
CA PHE A 142 -1.18 4.81 21.71
C PHE A 142 0.07 5.50 21.16
N THR A 143 -0.04 6.75 20.69
CA THR A 143 1.12 7.53 20.21
C THR A 143 2.21 7.65 21.28
N ARG A 144 1.82 7.80 22.55
CA ARG A 144 2.72 7.85 23.71
C ARG A 144 3.48 6.56 23.98
N ARG A 145 2.95 5.42 23.53
CA ARG A 145 3.54 4.09 23.76
C ARG A 145 4.76 3.87 22.88
N LEU A 146 4.78 4.45 21.68
CA LEU A 146 5.87 4.34 20.73
C LEU A 146 7.01 5.33 21.00
N LEU A 147 6.79 6.40 21.76
CA LEU A 147 7.85 7.39 22.02
C LEU A 147 9.07 6.80 22.74
N GLY A 148 10.28 7.21 22.32
CA GLY A 148 11.55 6.83 22.92
C GLY A 148 12.08 5.45 22.54
N PHE A 149 11.48 4.82 21.53
CA PHE A 149 11.97 3.55 21.02
C PHE A 149 13.36 3.69 20.40
N SER A 150 14.04 2.56 20.27
CA SER A 150 15.28 2.44 19.51
C SER A 150 15.26 1.19 18.67
N VAL A 151 16.01 1.21 17.58
CA VAL A 151 16.23 0.06 16.72
C VAL A 151 17.72 -0.21 16.61
N ALA A 152 18.11 -1.44 16.91
CA ALA A 152 19.49 -1.88 16.85
C ALA A 152 19.66 -3.04 15.88
N VAL A 153 20.82 -3.10 15.23
CA VAL A 153 21.23 -4.23 14.39
C VAL A 153 22.30 -5.03 15.13
N SER A 154 22.10 -6.34 15.27
CA SER A 154 22.95 -7.23 16.07
C SER A 154 23.20 -8.56 15.37
N ASN A 155 24.32 -9.22 15.69
CA ASN A 155 24.57 -10.61 15.29
C ASN A 155 24.02 -11.62 16.31
N THR A 156 23.45 -11.14 17.40
CA THR A 156 22.79 -11.96 18.42
C THR A 156 21.39 -11.42 18.68
N THR A 157 20.57 -12.18 19.41
CA THR A 157 19.24 -11.73 19.83
C THR A 157 19.28 -10.78 21.04
N ASP A 158 20.46 -10.47 21.57
CA ASP A 158 20.62 -9.51 22.68
C ASP A 158 20.79 -8.09 22.11
N TYR A 159 19.88 -7.21 22.52
CA TYR A 159 19.90 -5.78 22.19
C TYR A 159 21.22 -5.11 22.58
N ASN A 160 21.79 -5.48 23.72
CA ASN A 160 23.00 -4.84 24.26
C ASN A 160 24.26 -5.18 23.46
N HIS A 161 24.22 -6.21 22.62
CA HIS A 161 25.29 -6.53 21.69
C HIS A 161 25.13 -5.84 20.33
N GLY A 162 24.03 -5.12 20.11
CA GLY A 162 23.70 -4.48 18.85
C GLY A 162 24.30 -3.08 18.70
N VAL A 163 24.43 -2.65 17.44
CA VAL A 163 24.69 -1.26 17.08
C VAL A 163 23.35 -0.55 16.97
N ILE A 164 23.13 0.48 17.79
CA ILE A 164 21.91 1.29 17.74
C ILE A 164 21.92 2.14 16.47
N CYS A 165 21.01 1.83 15.56
CA CYS A 165 20.84 2.51 14.27
C CYS A 165 19.95 3.74 14.40
N TYR A 166 18.92 3.64 15.24
CA TYR A 166 17.95 4.68 15.46
C TYR A 166 17.57 4.71 16.92
N HIS A 167 17.41 5.91 17.46
CA HIS A 167 16.88 6.12 18.79
C HIS A 167 16.03 7.38 18.76
N GLU A 168 14.75 7.21 19.01
CA GLU A 168 13.78 8.28 18.87
C GLU A 168 13.94 9.29 20.02
N ARG A 169 14.11 10.57 19.67
CA ARG A 169 14.17 11.69 20.63
C ARG A 169 13.46 12.96 20.17
N LYS A 170 12.89 12.97 18.97
CA LYS A 170 12.42 14.19 18.29
C LYS A 170 10.92 14.34 18.32
N TYR A 171 10.18 13.24 18.32
CA TYR A 171 8.74 13.23 18.26
C TYR A 171 8.13 13.44 19.65
N ASN A 172 6.91 13.95 19.63
CA ASN A 172 6.01 13.96 20.76
C ASN A 172 4.70 13.26 20.35
N LYS A 173 3.75 13.16 21.28
CA LYS A 173 2.48 12.46 21.05
C LYS A 173 1.63 13.02 19.89
N TYR A 174 1.93 14.22 19.41
CA TYR A 174 1.27 14.89 18.29
C TYR A 174 2.04 14.81 16.97
N THR A 175 3.33 14.45 16.99
CA THR A 175 4.22 14.55 15.82
C THR A 175 4.83 13.22 15.39
N ILE A 176 4.62 12.14 16.16
CA ILE A 176 5.06 10.81 15.73
C ILE A 176 4.25 10.37 14.50
N PRO A 177 4.91 10.11 13.35
CA PRO A 177 4.23 9.68 12.14
C PRO A 177 3.77 8.22 12.22
N SER A 178 2.88 7.80 11.32
CA SER A 178 2.47 6.40 11.14
C SER A 178 3.62 5.51 10.65
N THR A 179 4.56 6.07 9.90
CA THR A 179 5.75 5.36 9.37
C THR A 179 7.03 6.13 9.72
N VAL A 180 8.08 5.40 10.14
CA VAL A 180 9.39 5.98 10.47
C VAL A 180 10.49 5.29 9.68
N ASP A 181 11.07 6.01 8.72
CA ASP A 181 12.19 5.54 7.92
C ASP A 181 13.54 6.03 8.48
N PHE A 182 14.52 5.14 8.53
CA PHE A 182 15.89 5.48 8.89
C PHE A 182 16.90 4.56 8.21
N PHE A 183 18.11 5.07 8.04
CA PHE A 183 19.22 4.30 7.47
C PHE A 183 20.10 3.72 8.57
N CYS A 184 20.59 2.50 8.37
CA CYS A 184 21.63 1.91 9.20
C CYS A 184 22.77 1.36 8.36
N SER A 185 24.02 1.67 8.73
CA SER A 185 25.23 1.12 8.13
C SER A 185 25.74 -0.14 8.83
N ALA A 186 25.10 -0.55 9.93
CA ALA A 186 25.52 -1.71 10.69
C ALA A 186 25.17 -3.02 9.96
N VAL A 187 26.07 -4.00 10.03
CA VAL A 187 25.85 -5.35 9.50
C VAL A 187 25.49 -6.27 10.66
N GLY A 188 24.37 -6.96 10.54
CA GLY A 188 23.92 -7.91 11.56
C GLY A 188 22.85 -8.85 11.04
N ARG A 189 22.61 -9.92 11.80
CA ARG A 189 21.58 -10.93 11.51
C ARG A 189 20.19 -10.54 12.02
N TYR A 190 20.13 -9.71 13.06
CA TYR A 190 18.89 -9.35 13.76
C TYR A 190 18.69 -7.84 13.74
N VAL A 191 17.47 -7.42 13.42
CA VAL A 191 16.96 -6.07 13.71
C VAL A 191 16.12 -6.16 14.97
N ILE A 192 16.45 -5.36 15.97
CA ILE A 192 15.85 -5.43 17.30
C ILE A 192 15.20 -4.08 17.60
N PHE A 193 13.87 -4.06 17.62
CA PHE A 193 13.12 -2.96 18.20
C PHE A 193 13.19 -3.06 19.73
N TYR A 194 13.51 -1.95 20.38
CA TYR A 194 13.63 -1.89 21.83
C TYR A 194 12.99 -0.62 22.37
N ASN A 195 12.02 -0.82 23.24
CA ASN A 195 11.32 0.23 23.96
C ASN A 195 11.34 -0.11 25.44
N GLU A 196 11.83 0.81 26.28
CA GLU A 196 12.06 0.55 27.69
C GLU A 196 11.40 1.58 28.60
N ARG A 197 10.90 1.10 29.75
CA ARG A 197 10.43 1.92 30.88
C ARG A 197 10.97 1.31 32.17
N ARG A 198 12.18 1.71 32.55
CA ARG A 198 12.86 1.14 33.72
C ARG A 198 12.35 1.77 35.03
N PRO A 199 12.14 0.96 36.09
CA PRO A 199 11.85 1.48 37.42
C PRO A 199 12.96 2.42 37.91
N GLY A 200 12.57 3.57 38.47
CA GLY A 200 13.52 4.56 39.02
C GLY A 200 14.16 5.48 37.99
N ILE A 201 13.87 5.32 36.69
CA ILE A 201 14.31 6.24 35.64
C ILE A 201 13.15 7.18 35.29
N SER A 202 13.46 8.48 35.17
CA SER A 202 12.51 9.49 34.70
C SER A 202 12.55 9.56 33.17
N TYR A 203 11.38 9.43 32.56
CA TYR A 203 11.17 9.58 31.12
C TYR A 203 10.40 10.89 30.85
N PRO A 204 10.47 11.44 29.62
CA PRO A 204 9.69 12.62 29.24
C PRO A 204 8.19 12.45 29.53
N GLU A 205 7.51 13.54 29.89
CA GLU A 205 6.10 13.53 30.34
C GLU A 205 5.14 12.90 29.31
N ASP A 206 5.46 13.03 28.02
CA ASP A 206 4.61 12.47 26.98
C ASP A 206 4.76 10.96 26.80
N TYR A 207 5.75 10.31 27.41
CA TYR A 207 5.95 8.88 27.26
C TYR A 207 4.91 8.11 28.08
N SER A 208 4.46 6.96 27.55
CA SER A 208 3.67 6.01 28.32
C SER A 208 4.42 5.54 29.57
N GLN A 209 3.70 5.30 30.67
CA GLN A 209 4.27 4.75 31.90
C GLN A 209 4.82 3.32 31.71
N TYR A 210 4.25 2.56 30.77
CA TYR A 210 4.65 1.18 30.47
C TYR A 210 5.27 1.09 29.09
N ALA A 211 6.22 0.17 28.94
CA ALA A 211 6.84 -0.15 27.66
C ALA A 211 5.92 -1.05 26.84
N PHE A 212 5.78 -0.74 25.55
CA PHE A 212 4.98 -1.51 24.61
C PHE A 212 5.76 -1.76 23.32
N VAL A 213 5.42 -2.85 22.63
CA VAL A 213 5.87 -3.16 21.28
C VAL A 213 4.62 -3.23 20.40
N ASP A 214 3.99 -2.07 20.22
CA ASP A 214 2.75 -1.90 19.44
C ASP A 214 3.11 -1.62 17.97
N LEU A 215 3.91 -2.52 17.37
CA LEU A 215 4.32 -2.42 15.97
C LEU A 215 3.27 -3.08 15.06
N CYS A 216 2.88 -2.39 14.00
CA CYS A 216 2.04 -2.98 12.95
C CYS A 216 2.90 -3.85 12.01
N GLU A 217 3.94 -3.25 11.45
CA GLU A 217 4.85 -3.89 10.50
C GLU A 217 6.27 -3.32 10.66
N ILE A 218 7.29 -4.12 10.29
CA ILE A 218 8.67 -3.66 10.13
C ILE A 218 9.17 -4.14 8.78
N GLU A 219 9.53 -3.19 7.92
CA GLU A 219 10.18 -3.47 6.66
C GLU A 219 11.70 -3.29 6.81
N VAL A 220 12.46 -4.30 6.39
CA VAL A 220 13.93 -4.27 6.45
C VAL A 220 14.48 -4.43 5.05
N TYR A 221 15.00 -3.34 4.50
CA TYR A 221 15.68 -3.33 3.22
C TYR A 221 17.20 -3.40 3.46
N GLY A 222 17.84 -4.44 2.93
CA GLY A 222 19.29 -4.65 3.08
C GLY A 222 19.93 -5.07 1.76
N CYS A 223 21.26 -5.05 1.70
CA CYS A 223 21.98 -5.60 0.55
C CYS A 223 22.07 -7.12 0.67
N PRO A 224 21.84 -7.91 -0.39
CA PRO A 224 22.16 -9.33 -0.40
C PRO A 224 23.68 -9.50 -0.30
N ILE A 225 24.15 -10.12 0.79
CA ILE A 225 25.56 -10.43 0.98
C ILE A 225 25.76 -11.95 0.85
N PRO A 226 26.59 -12.44 -0.10
CA PRO A 226 27.17 -13.78 -0.01
C PRO A 226 28.54 -13.80 0.69
N GLN A 227 29.20 -12.67 0.96
CA GLN A 227 30.57 -12.64 1.50
C GLN A 227 30.79 -11.49 2.50
N TYR A 228 31.27 -11.83 3.69
CA TYR A 228 31.69 -10.90 4.74
C TYR A 228 32.75 -9.89 4.22
N GLY A 229 32.65 -8.64 4.65
CA GLY A 229 33.80 -7.72 4.73
C GLY A 229 33.63 -6.36 4.06
N PHE A 230 33.72 -5.30 4.87
CA PHE A 230 34.00 -3.95 4.41
C PHE A 230 35.51 -3.84 4.14
N GLU A 231 35.96 -4.17 2.94
CA GLU A 231 37.34 -3.87 2.48
C GLU A 231 37.40 -3.39 1.03
N GLN A 232 36.42 -2.59 0.58
CA GLN A 232 36.58 -1.82 -0.66
C GLN A 232 36.37 -0.32 -0.44
N PRO A 233 37.41 0.51 -0.67
CA PRO A 233 37.33 1.97 -0.62
C PRO A 233 36.38 2.60 -1.67
N ALA A 234 35.82 1.80 -2.58
CA ALA A 234 34.99 2.25 -3.69
C ALA A 234 33.48 2.18 -3.40
N CYS A 235 33.06 1.84 -2.18
CA CYS A 235 31.65 1.94 -1.80
C CYS A 235 31.27 3.41 -1.53
N THR A 236 31.17 4.20 -2.61
CA THR A 236 30.70 5.58 -2.63
C THR A 236 29.19 5.70 -2.87
N LEU A 237 28.48 4.58 -3.09
CA LEU A 237 27.02 4.58 -3.25
C LEU A 237 26.29 4.38 -1.91
N PRO A 238 25.35 5.28 -1.54
CA PRO A 238 24.51 5.10 -0.36
C PRO A 238 23.72 3.79 -0.42
N CYS A 239 23.57 3.11 0.73
CA CYS A 239 22.76 1.89 0.87
C CYS A 239 21.35 2.00 0.26
N ALA A 240 20.76 3.20 0.22
CA ALA A 240 19.47 3.46 -0.45
C ALA A 240 19.39 2.97 -1.90
N ALA A 241 20.51 2.91 -2.65
CA ALA A 241 20.54 2.43 -4.03
C ALA A 241 20.79 0.91 -4.16
N LEU A 242 21.15 0.23 -3.06
CA LEU A 242 21.55 -1.18 -3.02
C LEU A 242 20.69 -2.03 -2.06
N CYS A 243 19.83 -1.40 -1.26
CA CYS A 243 18.76 -2.00 -0.49
C CYS A 243 17.73 -2.59 -1.45
N LYS A 244 17.94 -3.86 -1.78
CA LYS A 244 17.19 -4.60 -2.78
C LYS A 244 16.66 -5.84 -2.08
N TYR A 245 15.45 -6.27 -2.41
CA TYR A 245 15.01 -7.61 -2.01
C TYR A 245 16.15 -8.58 -2.30
N GLY A 246 16.56 -9.34 -1.28
CA GLY A 246 17.77 -10.16 -1.44
C GLY A 246 17.62 -11.01 -2.70
N ILE A 247 18.67 -11.14 -3.52
CA ILE A 247 18.67 -11.94 -4.77
C ILE A 247 18.16 -13.39 -4.56
N ASN A 248 18.20 -13.84 -3.31
CA ASN A 248 17.72 -15.14 -2.83
C ASN A 248 16.21 -15.18 -2.52
N ASN A 249 15.51 -14.04 -2.57
CA ASN A 249 14.06 -13.99 -2.46
C ASN A 249 13.47 -14.52 -3.77
N GLY A 250 12.88 -15.72 -3.71
CA GLY A 250 12.24 -16.33 -4.88
C GLY A 250 11.18 -15.44 -5.52
N TYR A 251 10.52 -14.58 -4.74
CA TYR A 251 9.44 -13.72 -5.22
C TYR A 251 9.93 -12.63 -6.20
N THR A 252 11.18 -12.16 -6.11
CA THR A 252 11.69 -11.14 -7.05
C THR A 252 11.79 -11.68 -8.49
N ALA A 253 11.94 -13.00 -8.65
CA ALA A 253 12.04 -13.65 -9.95
C ALA A 253 10.67 -13.88 -10.61
N VAL A 254 9.59 -13.91 -9.82
CA VAL A 254 8.27 -14.31 -10.32
C VAL A 254 7.60 -13.21 -11.12
N PHE A 255 7.83 -11.94 -10.76
CA PHE A 255 7.23 -10.79 -11.43
C PHE A 255 8.00 -10.32 -12.67
N LEU A 256 9.26 -10.73 -12.87
CA LEU A 256 10.05 -10.27 -14.02
C LEU A 256 9.39 -10.66 -15.35
N GLY A 257 9.39 -9.73 -16.29
CA GLY A 257 8.82 -9.92 -17.63
C GLY A 257 7.31 -9.80 -17.72
N PHE A 258 6.66 -9.29 -16.67
CA PHE A 258 5.22 -9.07 -16.70
C PHE A 258 4.82 -8.04 -17.75
N SER A 259 3.55 -8.11 -18.15
CA SER A 259 2.93 -7.20 -19.10
C SER A 259 1.60 -6.72 -18.56
N LEU A 260 1.29 -5.45 -18.80
CA LEU A 260 -0.03 -4.87 -18.52
C LEU A 260 -0.72 -4.49 -19.84
N TYR A 261 -1.97 -4.92 -19.99
CA TYR A 261 -2.82 -4.58 -21.12
C TYR A 261 -4.04 -3.79 -20.65
N ILE A 262 -4.45 -2.84 -21.49
CA ILE A 262 -5.70 -2.10 -21.36
C ILE A 262 -6.64 -2.58 -22.46
N SER A 263 -7.81 -3.10 -22.09
CA SER A 263 -8.76 -3.71 -23.04
C SER A 263 -10.19 -3.25 -22.80
N ASN A 264 -11.04 -3.38 -23.83
CA ASN A 264 -12.51 -3.26 -23.70
C ASN A 264 -13.20 -4.62 -23.63
N SER A 265 -12.44 -5.71 -23.65
CA SER A 265 -12.92 -7.07 -23.43
C SER A 265 -12.05 -7.77 -22.39
N THR A 266 -12.51 -8.91 -21.88
CA THR A 266 -11.73 -9.77 -21.00
C THR A 266 -10.61 -10.54 -21.73
N ASN A 267 -10.57 -10.49 -23.07
CA ASN A 267 -9.55 -11.15 -23.86
C ASN A 267 -8.34 -10.24 -24.03
N ARG A 268 -7.19 -10.68 -23.49
CA ARG A 268 -5.90 -9.97 -23.61
C ARG A 268 -5.53 -9.62 -25.05
N LEU A 269 -5.85 -10.49 -26.01
CA LEU A 269 -5.49 -10.30 -27.42
C LEU A 269 -6.24 -9.14 -28.08
N ASP A 270 -7.36 -8.71 -27.50
CA ASP A 270 -8.10 -7.52 -27.96
C ASP A 270 -7.55 -6.23 -27.31
N GLY A 271 -6.68 -6.37 -26.32
CA GLY A 271 -6.12 -5.28 -25.53
C GLY A 271 -4.90 -4.62 -26.15
N ILE A 272 -4.67 -3.38 -25.77
CA ILE A 272 -3.47 -2.61 -26.10
C ILE A 272 -2.43 -2.87 -25.01
N LEU A 273 -1.22 -3.29 -25.39
CA LEU A 273 -0.09 -3.41 -24.47
C LEU A 273 0.27 -2.02 -23.94
N CYS A 274 0.04 -1.78 -22.65
CA CYS A 274 0.44 -0.56 -21.98
C CYS A 274 1.91 -0.63 -21.55
N HIS A 275 2.30 -1.75 -20.93
CA HIS A 275 3.63 -1.90 -20.37
C HIS A 275 4.11 -3.34 -20.54
N HIS A 276 5.39 -3.49 -20.85
CA HIS A 276 6.08 -4.77 -20.83
C HIS A 276 7.41 -4.58 -20.13
N ASP A 277 7.60 -5.29 -19.02
CA ASP A 277 8.84 -5.25 -18.28
C ASP A 277 9.96 -5.95 -19.06
N THR A 278 10.99 -5.17 -19.38
CA THR A 278 12.26 -5.65 -19.95
C THR A 278 13.47 -5.12 -19.19
N ASN A 279 13.24 -4.33 -18.14
CA ASN A 279 14.28 -3.54 -17.47
C ASN A 279 14.58 -4.03 -16.06
N TYR A 280 13.59 -4.62 -15.38
CA TYR A 280 13.81 -5.08 -14.02
C TYR A 280 14.67 -6.34 -14.01
N THR A 281 15.48 -6.44 -12.96
CA THR A 281 16.24 -7.63 -12.59
C THR A 281 15.79 -8.03 -11.18
N ARG A 282 16.22 -9.20 -10.69
CA ARG A 282 15.95 -9.62 -9.31
C ARG A 282 16.39 -8.57 -8.30
N GLU A 283 17.42 -7.82 -8.67
CA GLU A 283 18.00 -6.76 -7.88
C GLU A 283 17.23 -5.43 -8.02
N THR A 284 16.59 -5.13 -9.14
CA THR A 284 16.04 -3.78 -9.37
C THR A 284 14.52 -3.69 -9.32
N ILE A 285 13.80 -4.82 -9.25
CA ILE A 285 12.35 -4.79 -9.10
C ILE A 285 11.96 -4.19 -7.74
N PRO A 286 11.17 -3.10 -7.72
CA PRO A 286 10.71 -2.49 -6.47
C PRO A 286 9.56 -3.29 -5.85
N ASP A 287 9.21 -2.92 -4.62
CA ASP A 287 8.07 -3.41 -3.84
C ASP A 287 6.72 -3.00 -4.46
N HIS A 288 6.67 -1.81 -5.07
CA HIS A 288 5.52 -1.32 -5.84
C HIS A 288 5.99 -0.69 -7.16
N VAL A 289 5.17 -0.81 -8.20
CA VAL A 289 5.45 -0.22 -9.52
C VAL A 289 4.29 0.67 -9.94
N THR A 290 4.58 1.95 -10.21
CA THR A 290 3.62 2.87 -10.84
C THR A 290 3.83 2.86 -12.36
N ILE A 291 2.75 2.63 -13.11
CA ILE A 291 2.78 2.54 -14.57
C ILE A 291 1.79 3.53 -15.17
N ASP A 292 2.32 4.48 -15.95
CA ASP A 292 1.50 5.43 -16.70
C ASP A 292 1.02 4.79 -18.02
N CYS A 293 -0.29 4.63 -18.16
CA CYS A 293 -0.93 4.11 -19.36
C CYS A 293 -1.72 5.21 -20.10
N PRO A 294 -1.32 5.63 -21.31
CA PRO A 294 -2.04 6.67 -22.07
C PRO A 294 -3.28 6.14 -22.81
N TYR A 295 -3.70 4.91 -22.52
CA TYR A 295 -4.77 4.21 -23.23
C TYR A 295 -6.03 4.13 -22.38
N HIS A 296 -7.18 4.11 -23.06
CA HIS A 296 -8.48 3.94 -22.43
C HIS A 296 -8.98 2.51 -22.62
N GLY A 297 -9.53 1.94 -21.56
CA GLY A 297 -10.16 0.63 -21.58
C GLY A 297 -10.95 0.37 -20.31
N GLN A 298 -11.85 -0.60 -20.37
CA GLN A 298 -12.64 -1.05 -19.24
C GLN A 298 -11.86 -2.04 -18.35
N TYR A 299 -10.94 -2.80 -18.93
CA TYR A 299 -10.20 -3.85 -18.25
C TYR A 299 -8.72 -3.50 -18.15
N VAL A 300 -8.16 -3.69 -16.96
CA VAL A 300 -6.70 -3.78 -16.76
C VAL A 300 -6.37 -5.25 -16.61
N ILE A 301 -5.45 -5.74 -17.43
CA ILE A 301 -5.08 -7.15 -17.50
C ILE A 301 -3.58 -7.27 -17.20
N PHE A 302 -3.27 -7.88 -16.07
CA PHE A 302 -1.93 -8.35 -15.75
C PHE A 302 -1.68 -9.70 -16.42
N TYR A 303 -0.54 -9.82 -17.08
CA TYR A 303 -0.16 -11.01 -17.81
C TYR A 303 1.31 -11.34 -17.59
N ASN A 304 1.59 -12.59 -17.28
CA ASN A 304 2.95 -13.08 -17.10
C ASN A 304 3.08 -14.46 -17.78
N GLU A 305 4.14 -14.65 -18.58
CA GLU A 305 4.27 -15.85 -19.42
C GLU A 305 5.64 -16.51 -19.36
N ARG A 306 5.64 -17.83 -19.49
CA ARG A 306 6.80 -18.73 -19.60
C ARG A 306 6.51 -19.77 -20.70
N LEU A 307 6.66 -19.37 -21.95
CA LEU A 307 6.31 -20.22 -23.10
C LEU A 307 7.31 -21.36 -23.33
N PRO A 308 6.85 -22.59 -23.63
CA PRO A 308 7.73 -23.70 -23.98
C PRO A 308 8.61 -23.39 -25.20
N GLY A 309 9.92 -23.65 -25.07
CA GLY A 309 10.89 -23.42 -26.16
C GLY A 309 11.35 -21.98 -26.32
N VAL A 310 10.84 -21.04 -25.51
CA VAL A 310 11.34 -19.66 -25.46
C VAL A 310 12.43 -19.54 -24.39
N THR A 311 13.52 -18.85 -24.73
CA THR A 311 14.60 -18.55 -23.78
C THR A 311 14.34 -17.19 -23.14
N TYR A 312 14.01 -17.20 -21.85
CA TYR A 312 13.82 -15.98 -21.07
C TYR A 312 15.14 -15.45 -20.49
N PRO A 313 15.25 -14.14 -20.19
CA PRO A 313 16.43 -13.57 -19.57
C PRO A 313 16.82 -14.25 -18.25
N SER A 314 18.12 -14.22 -17.95
CA SER A 314 18.65 -14.75 -16.69
C SER A 314 18.04 -14.01 -15.50
N GLY A 315 17.52 -14.77 -14.53
CA GLY A 315 16.86 -14.23 -13.35
C GLY A 315 15.35 -14.42 -13.34
N TYR A 316 14.71 -14.69 -14.48
CA TYR A 316 13.27 -14.97 -14.51
C TYR A 316 12.98 -16.29 -13.79
N SER A 317 11.81 -16.40 -13.15
CA SER A 317 11.28 -17.68 -12.69
C SER A 317 11.06 -18.63 -13.89
N ASN A 318 11.18 -19.94 -13.67
CA ASN A 318 10.86 -20.94 -14.71
C ASN A 318 9.35 -21.10 -14.95
N LEU A 319 8.54 -20.70 -13.97
CA LEU A 319 7.08 -20.77 -13.99
C LEU A 319 6.48 -19.38 -13.93
N ALA A 320 5.30 -19.22 -14.53
CA ALA A 320 4.51 -18.00 -14.47
C ALA A 320 3.68 -17.96 -13.18
N TYR A 321 3.62 -16.78 -12.57
CA TYR A 321 2.85 -16.48 -11.36
C TYR A 321 2.10 -15.16 -11.53
N GLY A 322 0.99 -15.02 -10.83
CA GLY A 322 0.15 -13.82 -10.74
C GLY A 322 -0.14 -13.45 -9.29
N ASP A 323 0.91 -13.22 -8.50
CA ASP A 323 0.83 -13.07 -7.04
C ASP A 323 0.69 -11.59 -6.66
N LEU A 324 -0.43 -10.97 -7.03
CA LEU A 324 -0.67 -9.54 -6.83
C LEU A 324 -1.22 -9.27 -5.44
N CYS A 325 -0.58 -8.40 -4.66
CA CYS A 325 -1.03 -8.07 -3.32
C CYS A 325 -1.98 -6.87 -3.26
N GLU A 326 -1.69 -5.80 -4.00
CA GLU A 326 -2.61 -4.66 -4.16
C GLU A 326 -2.45 -4.09 -5.57
N VAL A 327 -3.57 -3.74 -6.19
CA VAL A 327 -3.64 -3.12 -7.52
C VAL A 327 -4.53 -1.89 -7.44
N GLU A 328 -3.88 -0.74 -7.53
CA GLU A 328 -4.57 0.54 -7.59
C GLU A 328 -4.63 1.04 -9.03
N VAL A 329 -5.83 1.41 -9.48
CA VAL A 329 -6.01 1.98 -10.82
C VAL A 329 -6.53 3.40 -10.71
N TYR A 330 -5.77 4.36 -11.21
CA TYR A 330 -6.14 5.77 -11.21
C TYR A 330 -6.50 6.23 -12.62
N GLY A 331 -7.75 6.65 -12.82
CA GLY A 331 -8.20 7.20 -14.10
C GLY A 331 -8.48 8.70 -14.02
N GLY A 332 -8.17 9.42 -15.09
CA GLY A 332 -8.69 10.76 -15.37
C GLY A 332 -9.84 10.69 -16.39
N LYS A 333 -10.84 11.59 -16.29
CA LYS A 333 -11.80 11.76 -17.40
C LYS A 333 -11.11 12.47 -18.57
N SER A 334 -11.22 11.90 -19.77
CA SER A 334 -11.05 12.65 -21.01
C SER A 334 -12.13 13.73 -21.08
N VAL A 335 -11.71 15.00 -21.06
CA VAL A 335 -12.57 16.13 -21.42
C VAL A 335 -12.78 16.03 -22.93
N PHE A 336 -13.92 15.53 -23.38
CA PHE A 336 -14.35 15.74 -24.75
C PHE A 336 -14.71 17.23 -24.87
N ILE A 337 -13.89 17.99 -25.60
CA ILE A 337 -14.16 19.39 -25.98
C ILE A 337 -15.15 19.40 -27.15
#